data_AF-A0A7J7HFZ9-F1
#
_entry.id   AF-A0A7J7HFZ9-F1
#
_cell.length_a   1.000
_cell.length_b   1.000
_cell.length_c   1.000
_cell.angle_alpha   90.00
_cell.angle_beta   90.00
_cell.angle_gamma   90.00
#
_symmetry.space_group_name_H-M   'P 1'
#
loop_
_entity.id
_entity.type
_entity.pdbx_description
1 polymer ?
#
loop_
_entity_poly.entity_id
_entity_poly.type
_entity_poly.pdbx_seq_one_letter_code
_entity_poly.pdbx_strand_id
1 'polypeptide(L)'
;MISTHNLDRVRKLKSSMTRLTARVQKVRVELEQLLDDDDDMADLYLSRKLAGPSSPVSRSGAANWCPASPSIGSKISRASRASVATFRGDENDVEELEMLLEAYFMQIDGTLNKLTTLREYIDDTEDYINIQLDNHRNQLIQLELFLSSASVSLSIYSLIAGIFGVNIPYTWNTKHNYMFKWVVIVAGAFCASIFILIISYARYKGLVGS
;
A
#
# COMPACT_ATOMS: atom_id res chain seq x y z
N MET A 1 -5.80 10.89 -20.83
CA MET A 1 -4.70 9.94 -20.51
C MET A 1 -4.43 10.02 -19.02
N ILE A 2 -5.02 9.13 -18.21
CA ILE A 2 -4.56 8.95 -16.83
C ILE A 2 -3.12 8.42 -16.92
N SER A 3 -2.18 9.15 -16.34
CA SER A 3 -0.75 8.94 -16.51
C SER A 3 -0.32 7.58 -15.94
N THR A 4 0.04 6.65 -16.82
CA THR A 4 0.62 5.34 -16.50
C THR A 4 1.81 5.45 -15.53
N HIS A 5 2.60 6.52 -15.68
CA HIS A 5 3.72 6.85 -14.82
C HIS A 5 3.31 7.08 -13.36
N ASN A 6 2.16 7.70 -13.09
CA ASN A 6 1.69 7.90 -11.72
C ASN A 6 1.19 6.58 -11.10
N LEU A 7 0.53 5.74 -11.90
CA LEU A 7 0.07 4.41 -11.45
C LEU A 7 1.24 3.48 -11.13
N ASP A 8 2.31 3.51 -11.93
CA ASP A 8 3.53 2.74 -11.67
C ASP A 8 4.26 3.22 -10.40
N ARG A 9 4.28 4.53 -10.14
CA ARG A 9 4.83 5.07 -8.89
C ARG A 9 4.03 4.60 -7.67
N VAL A 10 2.70 4.61 -7.75
CA VAL A 10 1.83 4.13 -6.67
C VAL A 10 2.01 2.62 -6.45
N ARG A 11 2.06 1.82 -7.52
CA ARG A 11 2.35 0.37 -7.41
C ARG A 11 3.72 0.09 -6.80
N LYS A 12 4.74 0.82 -7.24
CA LYS A 12 6.10 0.70 -6.69
C LYS A 12 6.16 1.10 -5.22
N LEU A 13 5.40 2.13 -4.83
CA LEU A 13 5.26 2.55 -3.44
C LEU A 13 4.54 1.47 -2.62
N LYS A 14 3.41 0.93 -3.09
CA LYS A 14 2.65 -0.16 -2.44
C LYS A 14 3.50 -1.42 -2.24
N SER A 15 4.25 -1.81 -3.27
CA SER A 15 5.19 -2.94 -3.18
C SER A 15 6.33 -2.68 -2.20
N SER A 16 6.93 -1.49 -2.24
CA SER A 16 8.00 -1.10 -1.31
C SER A 16 7.52 -1.06 0.14
N MET A 17 6.31 -0.55 0.36
CA MET A 17 5.66 -0.50 1.66
C MET A 17 5.34 -1.90 2.20
N THR A 18 4.77 -2.77 1.36
CA THR A 18 4.47 -4.16 1.74
C THR A 18 5.75 -4.89 2.15
N ARG A 19 6.83 -4.72 1.38
CA ARG A 19 8.15 -5.30 1.69
C ARG A 19 8.75 -4.72 2.97
N LEU A 20 8.61 -3.41 3.21
CA LEU A 20 9.08 -2.78 4.43
C LEU A 20 8.32 -3.32 5.64
N THR A 21 6.99 -3.40 5.56
CA THR A 21 6.13 -3.94 6.61
C THR A 21 6.54 -5.36 7.00
N ALA A 22 6.77 -6.23 6.00
CA ALA A 22 7.22 -7.61 6.25
C ALA A 22 8.59 -7.67 6.94
N ARG A 23 9.53 -6.81 6.54
CA ARG A 23 10.87 -6.75 7.16
C ARG A 23 10.82 -6.22 8.58
N VAL A 24 10.01 -5.19 8.84
CA VAL A 24 9.87 -4.61 10.18
C VAL A 24 9.15 -5.58 11.11
N GLN A 25 8.13 -6.31 10.64
CA GLN A 25 7.52 -7.39 11.43
C GLN A 25 8.52 -8.50 11.76
N LYS A 26 9.38 -8.89 10.81
CA LYS A 26 10.43 -9.87 11.11
C LYS A 26 11.40 -9.37 12.18
N VAL A 27 11.89 -8.13 12.06
CA VAL A 27 12.76 -7.52 13.07
C VAL A 27 12.07 -7.47 14.43
N ARG A 28 10.78 -7.12 14.48
CA ARG A 28 10.00 -7.13 15.72
C ARG A 28 9.98 -8.52 16.37
N VAL A 29 9.70 -9.57 15.62
CA VAL A 29 9.65 -10.95 16.15
C VAL A 29 11.02 -11.41 16.67
N GLU A 30 12.10 -11.10 15.96
CA GLU A 30 13.45 -11.48 16.38
C GLU A 30 13.91 -10.67 17.60
N LEU A 31 13.53 -9.39 17.70
CA LEU A 31 13.82 -8.56 18.86
C LEU A 31 13.01 -8.99 20.09
N GLU A 32 11.74 -9.37 19.90
CA GLU A 32 10.87 -9.93 20.95
C GLU A 32 11.43 -11.24 21.47
N GLN A 33 11.94 -12.10 20.59
CA GLN A 33 12.60 -13.35 20.99
C GLN A 33 13.90 -13.11 21.77
N LEU A 34 14.72 -12.11 21.37
CA LEU A 34 15.94 -11.74 22.11
C LEU A 34 15.66 -11.06 23.45
N LEU A 35 14.51 -10.39 23.59
CA LEU A 35 14.08 -9.77 24.84
C LEU A 35 13.56 -10.81 25.85
N ASP A 36 13.01 -11.94 25.37
CA ASP A 36 12.40 -12.98 26.22
C ASP A 36 13.44 -14.00 26.77
N ASP A 37 14.68 -13.99 26.27
CA ASP A 37 15.75 -14.93 26.64
C ASP A 37 17.00 -14.22 27.20
N ASP A 38 17.15 -14.25 28.53
CA ASP A 38 18.25 -13.61 29.27
C ASP A 38 19.64 -14.18 28.91
N ASP A 39 19.72 -15.46 28.50
CA ASP A 39 20.99 -16.10 28.12
C ASP A 39 21.50 -15.54 26.78
N ASP A 40 20.60 -15.31 25.81
CA ASP A 40 20.92 -14.67 24.53
C ASP A 40 21.30 -13.18 24.71
N MET A 41 20.69 -12.51 25.69
CA MET A 41 20.99 -11.12 26.05
C MET A 41 22.38 -10.97 26.70
N ALA A 42 22.81 -11.93 27.52
CA ALA A 42 24.15 -11.94 28.13
C ALA A 42 25.27 -12.12 27.10
N ASP A 43 25.02 -12.85 26.00
CA ASP A 43 26.01 -13.12 24.95
C ASP A 43 26.39 -11.88 24.12
N LEU A 44 25.56 -10.82 24.14
CA LEU A 44 25.86 -9.51 23.53
C LEU A 44 26.98 -8.73 24.24
N TYR A 45 27.33 -9.07 25.49
CA TYR A 45 28.42 -8.45 26.26
C TYR A 45 29.82 -8.97 25.85
N LEU A 46 30.17 -8.76 24.58
CA LEU A 46 31.43 -9.23 23.97
C LEU A 46 32.69 -8.61 24.58
N SER A 47 32.61 -7.37 25.08
CA SER A 47 33.75 -6.67 25.70
C SER A 47 34.28 -7.37 26.94
N ARG A 48 33.40 -8.01 27.73
CA ARG A 48 33.78 -8.79 28.92
C ARG A 48 34.29 -10.18 28.53
N LYS A 49 33.64 -10.82 27.54
CA LYS A 49 34.03 -12.13 26.99
C LYS A 49 35.43 -12.10 26.35
N LEU A 50 35.85 -10.95 25.81
CA LEU A 50 37.21 -10.73 25.31
C LEU A 50 38.24 -10.34 26.40
N ALA A 51 37.77 -9.92 27.58
CA ALA A 51 38.61 -9.32 28.62
C ALA A 51 38.97 -10.25 29.81
N GLY A 52 38.66 -11.56 29.77
CA GLY A 52 39.04 -12.50 30.84
C GLY A 52 39.46 -13.89 30.36
N PRO A 53 40.58 -14.50 30.84
CA PRO A 53 41.77 -13.93 31.46
C PRO A 53 43.03 -14.15 30.58
N SER A 54 43.63 -13.08 30.07
CA SER A 54 45.05 -13.10 29.71
C SER A 54 45.90 -12.84 30.95
N SER A 55 46.73 -13.83 31.30
CA SER A 55 47.90 -13.84 32.20
C SER A 55 47.74 -14.52 33.57
N PRO A 56 48.84 -15.13 34.06
CA PRO A 56 49.59 -14.35 35.04
C PRO A 56 51.08 -14.22 34.68
N VAL A 57 51.53 -12.96 34.72
CA VAL A 57 52.91 -12.58 34.96
C VAL A 57 53.40 -13.29 36.23
N SER A 58 54.39 -14.18 36.09
CA SER A 58 55.22 -14.64 37.20
C SER A 58 56.51 -13.82 37.25
N ARG A 59 56.65 -12.95 38.26
CA ARG A 59 57.90 -12.28 38.62
C ARG A 59 58.34 -12.79 40.00
N SER A 60 59.46 -13.52 40.03
CA SER A 60 60.61 -13.35 40.94
C SER A 60 61.30 -14.68 41.29
N GLY A 61 62.63 -14.76 41.09
CA GLY A 61 63.50 -15.81 41.64
C GLY A 61 64.48 -16.40 40.63
N ALA A 62 65.76 -16.05 40.74
CA ALA A 62 66.85 -16.59 39.93
C ALA A 62 67.21 -18.05 40.31
N ALA A 63 67.39 -18.94 39.33
CA ALA A 63 68.51 -19.91 39.23
C ALA A 63 68.30 -20.92 38.08
N ASN A 64 69.31 -20.98 37.21
CA ASN A 64 69.78 -22.07 36.36
C ASN A 64 68.85 -22.91 35.47
N TRP A 65 69.18 -22.84 34.17
CA TRP A 65 68.90 -23.83 33.14
C TRP A 65 69.30 -25.26 33.56
N CYS A 66 68.45 -26.24 33.28
CA CYS A 66 68.76 -27.40 32.42
C CYS A 66 67.54 -28.35 32.29
N PRO A 67 67.34 -29.00 31.12
CA PRO A 67 66.21 -29.90 30.87
C PRO A 67 66.60 -31.39 31.08
N ALA A 68 65.75 -32.16 31.76
CA ALA A 68 65.76 -33.64 31.69
C ALA A 68 64.43 -34.25 32.21
N SER A 69 63.62 -34.77 31.27
CA SER A 69 62.75 -35.97 31.21
C SER A 69 62.26 -36.78 32.45
N PRO A 70 61.19 -37.60 32.30
CA PRO A 70 60.05 -37.69 33.23
C PRO A 70 59.97 -38.95 34.09
N SER A 71 59.21 -38.91 35.20
CA SER A 71 58.54 -40.13 35.71
C SER A 71 57.28 -39.83 36.56
N ILE A 72 56.16 -40.41 36.11
CA ILE A 72 55.24 -41.29 36.85
C ILE A 72 54.49 -40.74 38.08
N GLY A 73 53.15 -40.69 37.94
CA GLY A 73 52.19 -41.09 38.99
C GLY A 73 51.53 -39.97 39.78
N SER A 74 50.50 -39.32 39.23
CA SER A 74 49.71 -38.30 39.94
C SER A 74 48.71 -38.92 40.92
N LYS A 75 48.63 -38.25 42.07
CA LYS A 75 47.78 -38.48 43.23
C LYS A 75 46.91 -37.22 43.43
N ILE A 76 45.73 -37.45 44.05
CA ILE A 76 44.97 -36.51 44.89
C ILE A 76 43.87 -35.66 44.22
N SER A 77 42.65 -36.07 44.58
CA SER A 77 41.40 -35.34 44.69
C SER A 77 41.58 -33.94 45.28
N ARG A 78 40.96 -32.92 44.67
CA ARG A 78 40.67 -31.65 45.35
C ARG A 78 39.36 -31.06 44.83
N ALA A 79 38.47 -30.82 45.78
CA ALA A 79 37.09 -30.40 45.62
C ALA A 79 36.96 -29.09 44.82
N SER A 80 36.03 -29.10 43.87
CA SER A 80 35.51 -27.88 43.25
C SER A 80 34.51 -27.22 44.19
N ARG A 81 34.96 -26.23 44.97
CA ARG A 81 34.14 -25.08 45.33
C ARG A 81 34.55 -23.96 44.38
N ALA A 82 33.77 -23.78 43.31
CA ALA A 82 33.90 -22.63 42.42
C ALA A 82 32.73 -21.68 42.66
N SER A 83 33.06 -20.55 43.27
CA SER A 83 32.64 -19.21 42.85
C SER A 83 31.14 -18.89 42.74
N VAL A 84 30.57 -18.38 43.82
CA VAL A 84 29.24 -17.73 43.91
C VAL A 84 29.37 -16.19 43.88
N ALA A 85 30.38 -15.63 43.19
CA ALA A 85 30.66 -14.19 43.23
C ALA A 85 30.64 -13.47 41.87
N THR A 86 30.31 -14.15 40.77
CA THR A 86 30.20 -13.54 39.43
C THR A 86 28.77 -13.21 39.00
N PHE A 87 27.73 -13.69 39.69
CA PHE A 87 26.32 -13.50 39.26
C PHE A 87 25.78 -12.07 39.43
N ARG A 88 26.21 -11.32 40.45
CA ARG A 88 25.60 -10.01 40.78
C ARG A 88 25.94 -8.85 39.83
N GLY A 89 27.01 -8.99 39.05
CA GLY A 89 27.44 -7.99 38.07
C GLY A 89 26.99 -8.31 36.64
N ASP A 90 26.31 -9.43 36.44
CA ASP A 90 25.72 -9.83 35.16
C ASP A 90 24.27 -9.32 35.08
N GLU A 91 23.49 -9.53 36.15
CA GLU A 91 22.08 -9.10 36.25
C GLU A 91 21.90 -7.59 36.05
N ASN A 92 22.75 -6.74 36.65
CA ASN A 92 22.61 -5.27 36.51
C ASN A 92 22.98 -4.76 35.11
N ASP A 93 23.91 -5.43 34.43
CA ASP A 93 24.31 -5.05 33.07
C ASP A 93 23.22 -5.49 32.08
N VAL A 94 22.69 -6.71 32.24
CA VAL A 94 21.56 -7.24 31.47
C VAL A 94 20.33 -6.35 31.60
N GLU A 95 19.98 -5.89 32.80
CA GLU A 95 18.82 -5.02 33.06
C GLU A 95 18.95 -3.63 32.39
N GLU A 96 20.17 -3.07 32.27
CA GLU A 96 20.39 -1.82 31.51
C GLU A 96 20.17 -2.02 29.99
N LEU A 97 20.53 -3.19 29.48
CA LEU A 97 20.36 -3.56 28.07
C LEU A 97 18.89 -3.86 27.74
N GLU A 98 18.17 -4.51 28.65
CA GLU A 98 16.73 -4.75 28.58
C GLU A 98 15.95 -3.43 28.45
N MET A 99 16.24 -2.44 29.31
CA MET A 99 15.61 -1.12 29.25
C MET A 99 15.85 -0.40 27.90
N LEU A 100 17.05 -0.53 27.33
CA LEU A 100 17.37 0.05 26.03
C LEU A 100 16.62 -0.67 24.89
N LEU A 101 16.61 -2.00 24.92
CA LEU A 101 15.99 -2.84 23.91
C LEU A 101 14.47 -2.65 23.93
N GLU A 102 13.87 -2.54 25.11
CA GLU A 102 12.43 -2.26 25.27
C GLU A 102 12.05 -0.85 24.77
N ALA A 103 12.89 0.15 25.01
CA ALA A 103 12.71 1.48 24.42
C ALA A 103 12.76 1.43 22.87
N TYR A 104 13.65 0.61 22.31
CA TYR A 104 13.77 0.40 20.87
C TYR A 104 12.58 -0.39 20.30
N PHE A 105 12.10 -1.41 21.02
CA PHE A 105 10.91 -2.18 20.69
C PHE A 105 9.67 -1.29 20.64
N MET A 106 9.49 -0.45 21.65
CA MET A 106 8.39 0.51 21.72
C MET A 106 8.46 1.55 20.59
N GLN A 107 9.67 1.96 20.17
CA GLN A 107 9.85 2.81 19.00
C GLN A 107 9.50 2.10 17.69
N ILE A 108 9.86 0.82 17.55
CA ILE A 108 9.53 -0.02 16.38
C ILE A 108 8.03 -0.23 16.29
N ASP A 109 7.35 -0.57 17.40
CA ASP A 109 5.91 -0.77 17.44
C ASP A 109 5.14 0.53 17.15
N GLY A 110 5.59 1.66 17.70
CA GLY A 110 5.05 2.97 17.33
C GLY A 110 5.21 3.30 15.84
N THR A 111 6.29 2.82 15.22
CA THR A 111 6.53 3.00 13.78
C THR A 111 5.68 2.03 12.94
N LEU A 112 5.50 0.79 13.38
CA LEU A 112 4.61 -0.20 12.75
C LEU A 112 3.15 0.26 12.77
N ASN A 113 2.69 0.84 13.87
CA ASN A 113 1.33 1.35 13.96
C ASN A 113 1.09 2.49 12.94
N LYS A 114 2.05 3.43 12.84
CA LYS A 114 2.01 4.50 11.82
C LYS A 114 2.04 3.95 10.40
N LEU A 115 2.85 2.91 10.13
CA LEU A 115 2.89 2.20 8.85
C LEU A 115 1.55 1.56 8.52
N THR A 116 0.88 0.98 9.51
CA THR A 116 -0.43 0.35 9.35
C THR A 116 -1.50 1.40 9.02
N THR A 117 -1.54 2.52 9.74
CA THR A 117 -2.44 3.65 9.42
C THR A 117 -2.16 4.24 8.03
N LEU A 118 -0.89 4.38 7.65
CA LEU A 118 -0.53 4.86 6.32
C LEU A 118 -0.97 3.88 5.22
N ARG A 119 -1.04 2.59 5.53
CA ARG A 119 -1.49 1.55 4.59
C ARG A 119 -2.97 1.72 4.32
N GLU A 120 -3.73 1.85 5.40
CA GLU A 120 -5.18 2.08 5.37
C GLU A 120 -5.48 3.36 4.59
N TYR A 121 -4.75 4.46 4.85
CA TYR A 121 -4.90 5.70 4.08
C TYR A 121 -4.63 5.54 2.57
N ILE A 122 -3.65 4.71 2.19
CA ILE A 122 -3.37 4.42 0.77
C ILE A 122 -4.50 3.57 0.16
N ASP A 123 -5.03 2.60 0.89
CA ASP A 123 -6.13 1.75 0.43
C ASP A 123 -7.42 2.58 0.25
N ASP A 124 -7.75 3.44 1.21
CA ASP A 124 -8.86 4.41 1.12
C ASP A 124 -8.71 5.33 -0.10
N THR A 125 -7.48 5.77 -0.39
CA THR A 125 -7.17 6.59 -1.56
C THR A 125 -7.34 5.80 -2.86
N GLU A 126 -6.98 4.51 -2.88
CA GLU A 126 -7.16 3.63 -4.04
C GLU A 126 -8.65 3.42 -4.34
N ASP A 127 -9.46 3.16 -3.32
CA ASP A 127 -10.91 3.02 -3.44
C ASP A 127 -11.56 4.33 -3.89
N TYR A 128 -11.14 5.48 -3.34
CA TYR A 128 -11.61 6.79 -3.80
C TYR A 128 -11.30 7.04 -5.28
N ILE A 129 -10.07 6.75 -5.72
CA ILE A 129 -9.68 6.88 -7.13
C ILE A 129 -10.50 5.94 -8.01
N ASN A 130 -10.78 4.72 -7.54
CA ASN A 130 -11.56 3.73 -8.28
C ASN A 130 -13.02 4.20 -8.48
N ILE A 131 -13.67 4.67 -7.41
CA ILE A 131 -15.02 5.25 -7.48
C ILE A 131 -15.05 6.47 -8.42
N GLN A 132 -14.04 7.33 -8.35
CA GLN A 132 -13.97 8.52 -9.19
C GLN A 132 -13.74 8.17 -10.68
N LEU A 133 -12.90 7.17 -10.96
CA LEU A 133 -12.64 6.70 -12.33
C LEU A 133 -13.91 6.10 -12.95
N ASP A 134 -14.65 5.30 -12.17
CA ASP A 134 -15.92 4.71 -12.62
C ASP A 134 -16.99 5.79 -12.84
N ASN A 135 -17.06 6.81 -11.97
CA ASN A 135 -17.93 7.95 -12.19
C ASN A 135 -17.57 8.73 -13.48
N HIS A 136 -16.28 8.97 -13.75
CA HIS A 136 -15.86 9.63 -14.99
C HIS A 136 -16.14 8.79 -16.24
N ARG A 137 -15.94 7.47 -16.18
CA ARG A 137 -16.33 6.55 -17.27
C ARG A 137 -17.83 6.59 -17.51
N ASN A 138 -18.62 6.56 -16.43
CA ASN A 138 -20.07 6.64 -16.51
C ASN A 138 -20.53 7.97 -17.15
N GLN A 139 -19.92 9.10 -16.78
CA GLN A 139 -20.16 10.40 -17.41
C GLN A 139 -19.83 10.39 -18.91
N LEU A 140 -18.72 9.76 -19.30
CA LEU A 140 -18.31 9.69 -20.71
C LEU A 140 -19.31 8.87 -21.53
N ILE A 141 -19.71 7.69 -21.05
CA ILE A 141 -20.72 6.85 -21.69
C ILE A 141 -22.06 7.60 -21.80
N GLN A 142 -22.42 8.37 -20.76
CA GLN A 142 -23.63 9.18 -20.79
C GLN A 142 -23.59 10.28 -21.86
N LEU A 143 -22.46 10.97 -22.00
CA LEU A 143 -22.28 11.99 -23.04
C LEU A 143 -22.29 11.38 -24.45
N GLU A 144 -21.68 10.22 -24.63
CA GLU A 144 -21.69 9.49 -25.89
C GLU A 144 -23.11 9.06 -26.29
N LEU A 145 -23.89 8.51 -25.36
CA LEU A 145 -25.30 8.16 -25.57
C LEU A 145 -26.15 9.39 -25.93
N PHE A 146 -25.92 10.52 -25.25
CA PHE A 146 -26.60 11.78 -25.54
C PHE A 146 -26.30 12.29 -26.94
N LEU A 147 -25.02 12.33 -27.33
CA LEU A 147 -24.58 12.78 -28.66
C LEU A 147 -25.08 11.84 -29.77
N SER A 148 -25.03 10.53 -29.55
CA SER A 148 -25.53 9.53 -30.49
C SER A 148 -27.04 9.68 -30.73
N SER A 149 -27.84 9.79 -29.66
CA SER A 149 -29.29 10.01 -29.75
C SER A 149 -29.63 11.33 -30.47
N ALA A 150 -28.86 12.39 -30.20
CA ALA A 150 -29.05 13.68 -30.87
C ALA A 150 -28.75 13.60 -32.37
N SER A 151 -27.69 12.87 -32.75
CA SER A 151 -27.33 12.63 -34.14
C SER A 151 -28.43 11.86 -34.87
N VAL A 152 -28.94 10.77 -34.29
CA VAL A 152 -30.06 9.99 -34.85
C VAL A 152 -31.30 10.86 -35.05
N SER A 153 -31.65 11.68 -34.07
CA SER A 153 -32.78 12.60 -34.12
C SER A 153 -32.62 13.63 -35.25
N LEU A 154 -31.41 14.20 -35.39
CA LEU A 154 -31.08 15.15 -36.45
C LEU A 154 -31.11 14.49 -37.84
N SER A 155 -30.66 13.25 -37.97
CA SER A 155 -30.73 12.50 -39.23
C SER A 155 -32.16 12.27 -39.69
N ILE A 156 -33.06 11.90 -38.77
CA ILE A 156 -34.49 11.72 -39.08
C ILE A 156 -35.13 13.06 -39.49
N TYR A 157 -34.83 14.14 -38.76
CA TYR A 157 -35.33 15.48 -39.11
C TYR A 157 -34.81 15.94 -40.48
N SER A 158 -33.53 15.70 -40.77
CA SER A 158 -32.89 16.02 -42.05
C SER A 158 -33.52 15.23 -43.22
N LEU A 159 -33.86 13.95 -43.01
CA LEU A 159 -34.56 13.14 -44.01
C LEU A 159 -35.95 13.73 -44.33
N ILE A 160 -36.72 14.09 -43.30
CA ILE A 160 -38.04 14.72 -43.47
C ILE A 160 -37.89 16.05 -44.22
N ALA A 161 -36.99 16.92 -43.77
CA ALA A 161 -36.70 18.19 -44.44
C ALA A 161 -36.24 17.99 -45.89
N GLY A 162 -35.44 16.96 -46.17
CA GLY A 162 -34.97 16.59 -47.51
C GLY A 162 -36.12 16.16 -48.43
N ILE A 163 -37.00 15.27 -47.99
CA ILE A 163 -38.17 14.81 -48.77
C ILE A 163 -39.07 16.00 -49.16
N PHE A 164 -39.26 16.94 -48.23
CA PHE A 164 -40.05 18.16 -48.47
C PHE A 164 -39.29 19.26 -49.23
N GLY A 165 -37.95 19.21 -49.25
CA GLY A 165 -37.09 20.15 -49.97
C GLY A 165 -36.87 19.80 -51.45
N VAL A 166 -37.23 18.58 -51.87
CA VAL A 166 -37.19 18.18 -53.29
C VAL A 166 -38.34 18.87 -54.03
N ASN A 167 -38.00 19.48 -55.17
CA ASN A 167 -38.87 20.29 -56.03
C ASN A 167 -39.99 19.47 -56.73
N ILE A 168 -40.93 18.95 -55.94
CA ILE A 168 -42.12 18.28 -56.44
C ILE A 168 -43.24 19.34 -56.44
N PRO A 169 -43.88 19.64 -57.59
CA PRO A 169 -44.99 20.57 -57.66
C PRO A 169 -46.24 19.95 -57.01
N TYR A 170 -46.29 19.99 -55.68
CA TYR A 170 -47.45 19.54 -54.92
C TYR A 170 -48.62 20.50 -55.14
N THR A 171 -49.73 19.97 -55.66
CA THR A 171 -50.98 20.70 -55.93
C THR A 171 -51.63 21.34 -54.69
N TRP A 172 -51.17 21.03 -53.48
CA TRP A 172 -51.59 21.65 -52.21
C TRP A 172 -50.86 22.96 -51.87
N ASN A 173 -49.75 23.28 -52.53
CA ASN A 173 -48.96 24.48 -52.23
C ASN A 173 -49.65 25.79 -52.69
N THR A 174 -50.64 25.72 -53.58
CA THR A 174 -51.27 26.90 -54.19
C THR A 174 -52.33 27.57 -53.31
N LYS A 175 -52.82 26.91 -52.25
CA LYS A 175 -53.83 27.49 -51.32
C LYS A 175 -53.47 27.36 -49.83
N HIS A 176 -52.47 26.57 -49.44
CA HIS A 176 -52.21 26.25 -48.04
C HIS A 176 -50.73 26.38 -47.63
N ASN A 177 -50.19 27.60 -47.70
CA ASN A 177 -48.83 27.95 -47.21
C ASN A 177 -48.58 27.57 -45.73
N TYR A 178 -49.63 27.39 -44.93
CA TYR A 178 -49.53 27.01 -43.52
C TYR A 178 -49.26 25.52 -43.30
N MET A 179 -49.67 24.64 -44.22
CA MET A 179 -49.53 23.18 -44.04
C MET A 179 -48.06 22.74 -43.99
N PHE A 180 -47.21 23.34 -44.82
CA PHE A 180 -45.76 23.09 -44.80
C PHE A 180 -45.14 23.47 -43.44
N LYS A 181 -45.48 24.66 -42.92
CA LYS A 181 -45.00 25.10 -41.60
C LYS A 181 -45.48 24.18 -40.49
N TRP A 182 -46.75 23.78 -40.50
CA TRP A 182 -47.31 22.86 -39.51
C TRP A 182 -46.65 21.48 -39.57
N VAL A 183 -46.42 20.92 -40.76
CA VAL A 183 -45.74 19.63 -40.93
C VAL A 183 -44.32 19.67 -40.37
N VAL A 184 -43.56 20.72 -40.67
CA VAL A 184 -42.18 20.89 -40.14
C VAL A 184 -42.19 21.03 -38.61
N ILE A 185 -43.13 21.82 -38.06
CA ILE A 185 -43.26 22.01 -36.60
C ILE A 185 -43.66 20.71 -35.90
N VAL A 186 -44.64 19.98 -36.43
CA VAL A 186 -45.10 18.71 -35.83
C VAL A 186 -44.04 17.63 -35.95
N ALA A 187 -43.34 17.54 -37.09
CA ALA A 187 -42.22 16.60 -37.25
C ALA A 187 -41.05 16.92 -36.33
N GLY A 188 -40.70 18.20 -36.18
CA GLY A 188 -39.67 18.65 -35.23
C GLY A 188 -40.05 18.38 -33.78
N ALA A 189 -41.30 18.65 -33.40
CA ALA A 189 -41.83 18.37 -32.06
C ALA A 189 -41.86 16.87 -31.75
N PHE A 190 -42.25 16.03 -32.72
CA PHE A 190 -42.22 14.58 -32.60
C PHE A 190 -40.79 14.06 -32.38
N CYS A 191 -39.83 14.57 -33.16
CA CYS A 191 -38.42 14.23 -33.02
C CYS A 191 -37.84 14.65 -31.65
N ALA A 192 -38.14 15.88 -31.22
CA ALA A 192 -37.74 16.38 -29.90
C ALA A 192 -38.37 15.57 -28.76
N SER A 193 -39.63 15.13 -28.90
CA SER A 193 -40.31 14.29 -27.92
C SER A 193 -39.64 12.91 -27.78
N ILE A 194 -39.28 12.27 -28.89
CA ILE A 194 -38.53 11.00 -28.88
C ILE A 194 -37.16 11.19 -28.21
N PHE A 195 -36.45 12.27 -28.54
CA PHE A 195 -35.16 12.57 -27.91
C PHE A 195 -35.28 12.75 -26.39
N ILE A 196 -36.29 13.49 -25.92
CA ILE A 196 -36.56 13.67 -24.49
C ILE A 196 -36.96 12.36 -23.82
N LEU A 197 -37.77 11.51 -24.47
CA LEU A 197 -38.13 10.19 -23.95
C LEU A 197 -36.91 9.28 -23.81
N ILE A 198 -35.99 9.28 -24.78
CA ILE A 198 -34.74 8.51 -24.71
C ILE A 198 -33.86 9.01 -23.55
N ILE A 199 -33.73 10.32 -23.38
CA ILE A 199 -32.98 10.92 -22.26
C ILE A 199 -33.65 10.59 -20.93
N SER A 200 -34.98 10.70 -20.85
CA SER A 200 -35.75 10.42 -19.64
C SER A 200 -35.66 8.94 -19.28
N TYR A 201 -35.73 8.03 -20.26
CA TYR A 201 -35.54 6.60 -20.06
C TYR A 201 -34.11 6.27 -19.60
N ALA A 202 -33.09 6.91 -20.20
CA ALA A 202 -31.70 6.76 -19.77
C ALA A 202 -31.45 7.30 -18.35
N ARG A 203 -32.16 8.36 -17.95
CA ARG A 203 -32.16 8.90 -16.58
C ARG A 203 -32.87 7.97 -15.60
N TYR A 204 -34.05 7.45 -15.98
CA TYR A 204 -34.91 6.65 -15.11
C TYR A 204 -34.36 5.24 -14.86
N LYS A 205 -33.65 4.65 -15.83
CA LYS A 205 -33.04 3.32 -15.69
C LYS A 205 -31.74 3.31 -14.87
N GLY A 206 -31.41 4.41 -14.19
CA GLY A 206 -30.41 4.40 -13.11
C GLY A 206 -28.95 4.41 -13.57
N LEU A 207 -28.63 5.06 -14.69
CA LEU A 207 -27.24 5.40 -15.03
C LEU A 207 -26.85 6.83 -14.60
N VAL A 208 -27.71 7.50 -13.85
CA VAL A 208 -27.41 8.70 -13.09
C VAL A 208 -27.50 8.31 -11.64
N GLY A 209 -26.34 8.27 -10.98
CA GLY A 209 -26.23 7.91 -9.57
C GLY A 209 -27.16 8.74 -8.70
N SER A 210 -27.74 8.05 -7.71
CA SER A 210 -27.54 8.52 -6.34
C SER A 210 -26.10 8.21 -5.92
#